data_AF-A0A182E858-F1
#
_entry.id   AF-A0A182E858-F1
#
_cell.length_a   1.000
_cell.length_b   1.000
_cell.length_c   1.000
_cell.angle_alpha   90.00
_cell.angle_beta   90.00
_cell.angle_gamma   90.00
#
_symmetry.space_group_name_H-M   'P 1'
#
loop_
_entity.id
_entity.type
_entity.pdbx_description
1 polymer ?
#
loop_
_entity_poly.entity_id
_entity_poly.type
_entity_poly.pdbx_seq_one_letter_code
_entity_poly.pdbx_strand_id
1 'polypeptide(L)'
;MSAYPKFPEMLDVNKNFLSLRLRFSGRTGKMAIFNFYLFNRDGTCVLYKEWKREKKAMMSMEQELKLMYGMLLSLRSFALKLSTAAGIQQVNSFETSQYKLNYLETPTGLKMVLNTDPNASGIPELMRSIYQV
;
A
#
# COMPACT_ATOMS: atom_id res chain seq x y z
N MET A 1 16.79 -20.65 -16.60
CA MET A 1 17.42 -19.33 -16.41
C MET A 1 16.44 -18.28 -16.92
N SER A 2 15.44 -17.92 -16.10
CA SER A 2 14.39 -16.97 -16.50
C SER A 2 14.86 -15.57 -16.14
N ALA A 3 15.15 -14.77 -17.16
CA ALA A 3 15.61 -13.40 -17.03
C ALA A 3 14.44 -12.51 -16.59
N TYR A 4 14.33 -12.28 -15.29
CA TYR A 4 13.61 -11.11 -14.79
C TYR A 4 14.40 -9.87 -15.23
N PRO A 5 13.78 -8.87 -15.88
CA PRO A 5 14.46 -7.63 -16.17
C PRO A 5 14.93 -7.02 -14.86
N LYS A 6 16.18 -6.58 -14.83
CA LYS A 6 16.78 -5.91 -13.69
C LYS A 6 15.93 -4.67 -13.40
N PHE A 7 15.44 -4.58 -12.16
CA PHE A 7 14.68 -3.46 -11.58
C PHE A 7 15.36 -2.04 -11.56
N PRO A 8 16.64 -1.78 -11.94
CA PRO A 8 17.20 -0.43 -11.85
C PRO A 8 16.61 0.62 -12.80
N GLU A 9 15.66 0.29 -13.68
CA GLU A 9 15.04 1.25 -14.61
C GLU A 9 13.59 1.65 -14.26
N MET A 10 13.01 1.15 -13.17
CA MET A 10 11.73 1.66 -12.64
C MET A 10 11.94 2.95 -11.82
N LEU A 11 12.19 4.04 -12.57
CA LEU A 11 11.68 5.39 -12.37
C LEU A 11 11.48 5.87 -10.92
N ASP A 12 12.45 6.64 -10.43
CA ASP A 12 12.36 7.78 -9.50
C ASP A 12 11.10 7.89 -8.59
N VAL A 13 10.80 6.81 -7.88
CA VAL A 13 9.74 6.72 -6.86
C VAL A 13 9.85 7.90 -5.87
N ASN A 14 11.08 8.33 -5.57
CA ASN A 14 11.36 9.49 -4.73
C ASN A 14 10.79 10.82 -5.28
N LYS A 15 10.85 11.09 -6.59
CA LYS A 15 10.27 12.32 -7.16
C LYS A 15 8.75 12.37 -7.01
N ASN A 16 8.06 11.25 -7.22
CA ASN A 16 6.60 11.17 -7.02
C ASN A 16 6.25 11.44 -5.55
N PHE A 17 6.98 10.84 -4.60
CA PHE A 17 6.76 11.06 -3.17
C PHE A 17 7.21 12.45 -2.66
N LEU A 18 8.21 13.09 -3.28
CA LEU A 18 8.62 14.47 -2.99
C LEU A 18 7.55 15.48 -3.45
N SER A 19 6.99 15.28 -4.66
CA SER A 19 5.86 16.11 -5.14
C SER A 19 4.63 15.96 -4.24
N LEU A 20 4.47 14.77 -3.65
CA LEU A 20 3.37 14.42 -2.77
C LEU A 20 3.47 15.14 -1.42
N ARG A 21 4.68 15.20 -0.84
CA ARG A 21 4.95 15.98 0.37
C ARG A 21 4.60 17.46 0.19
N LEU A 22 4.74 18.00 -1.02
CA LEU A 22 4.38 19.38 -1.35
C LEU A 22 2.86 19.57 -1.52
N ARG A 23 2.15 18.60 -2.12
CA ARG A 23 0.67 18.65 -2.31
C ARG A 23 -0.13 18.53 -1.01
N PHE A 24 0.40 17.83 0.00
CA PHE A 24 -0.27 17.65 1.29
C PHE A 24 0.10 18.73 2.34
N SER A 25 0.79 19.79 1.94
CA SER A 25 1.09 20.96 2.77
C SER A 25 0.10 22.11 2.51
N GLY A 26 -1.21 21.81 2.55
CA GLY A 26 -2.30 22.78 2.49
C GLY A 26 -2.99 22.94 3.85
N ARG A 27 -3.53 24.13 4.13
CA ARG A 27 -4.01 24.61 5.45
C ARG A 27 -4.93 23.60 6.18
N THR A 28 -4.72 23.46 7.49
CA THR A 28 -5.37 22.58 8.49
C THR A 28 -4.99 21.08 8.45
N GLY A 29 -4.08 20.67 9.34
CA GLY A 29 -3.66 19.27 9.56
C GLY A 29 -2.75 18.70 8.47
N LYS A 30 -1.47 18.41 8.77
CA LYS A 30 -0.57 17.74 7.81
C LYS A 30 -1.07 16.32 7.54
N MET A 31 -1.82 16.12 6.46
CA MET A 31 -2.19 14.79 5.98
C MET A 31 -0.91 14.06 5.55
N ALA A 32 -0.56 13.01 6.27
CA ALA A 32 0.73 12.35 6.12
C ALA A 32 0.60 10.98 5.44
N ILE A 33 1.66 10.58 4.76
CA ILE A 33 1.89 9.20 4.34
C ILE A 33 2.86 8.60 5.34
N PHE A 34 2.48 7.45 5.90
CA PHE A 34 3.24 6.80 6.96
C PHE A 34 4.25 5.81 6.37
N ASN A 35 3.77 4.84 5.60
CA ASN A 35 4.59 3.82 4.97
C ASN A 35 3.87 3.18 3.76
N PHE A 36 4.66 2.49 2.95
CA PHE A 36 4.26 1.82 1.72
C PHE A 36 4.86 0.42 1.67
N TYR A 37 4.04 -0.54 1.25
CA TYR A 37 4.45 -1.92 0.99
C TYR A 37 4.03 -2.31 -0.42
N LEU A 38 4.90 -3.03 -1.13
CA LEU A 38 4.60 -3.70 -2.38
C LEU A 38 4.94 -5.18 -2.23
N PHE A 39 3.94 -6.04 -2.33
CA PHE A 39 4.10 -7.49 -2.34
C PHE A 39 3.89 -8.04 -3.74
N ASN A 40 4.66 -9.06 -4.09
CA ASN A 40 4.39 -9.87 -5.27
C ASN A 40 3.26 -10.89 -5.00
N ARG A 41 2.90 -11.67 -6.02
CA ARG A 41 1.84 -12.70 -5.91
C ARG A 41 2.16 -13.80 -4.89
N ASP A 42 3.45 -14.05 -4.65
CA ASP A 42 3.95 -15.10 -3.76
C ASP A 42 4.05 -14.63 -2.30
N GLY A 43 3.70 -13.36 -2.02
CA GLY A 43 3.74 -12.76 -0.69
C GLY A 43 5.09 -12.26 -0.23
N THR A 44 6.07 -12.19 -1.14
CA THR A 44 7.35 -11.55 -0.86
C THR A 44 7.18 -10.03 -0.99
N CYS A 45 7.64 -9.30 0.03
CA CYS A 45 7.72 -7.84 -0.03
C CYS A 45 8.89 -7.45 -0.94
N VAL A 46 8.58 -6.86 -2.10
CA VAL A 46 9.59 -6.40 -3.06
C VAL A 46 10.02 -4.97 -2.80
N LEU A 47 9.18 -4.17 -2.15
CA LEU A 47 9.50 -2.80 -1.76
C LEU A 47 8.81 -2.43 -0.45
N TYR A 48 9.60 -1.88 0.47
CA TYR A 48 9.12 -1.25 1.68
C TYR A 48 9.70 0.15 1.80
N LYS A 49 8.85 1.13 2.11
CA LYS A 49 9.28 2.50 2.36
C LYS A 49 8.54 3.06 3.57
N GLU A 50 9.29 3.64 4.49
CA GLU A 50 8.78 4.27 5.71
C GLU A 50 9.15 5.76 5.69
N TRP A 51 8.16 6.63 5.93
CA TRP A 51 8.36 8.08 6.06
C TRP A 51 8.11 8.57 7.48
N LYS A 52 7.08 8.04 8.12
CA LYS A 52 6.68 8.45 9.48
C LYS A 52 6.18 7.25 10.25
N ARG A 53 6.90 6.89 11.32
CA ARG A 53 6.52 5.82 12.24
C ARG A 53 6.85 6.19 13.68
N GLU A 54 5.83 6.61 14.41
CA GLU A 54 5.97 6.96 15.84
C GLU A 54 5.99 5.70 16.72
N LYS A 55 5.21 4.67 16.35
CA LYS A 55 5.15 3.40 17.07
C LYS A 55 5.70 2.26 16.21
N LYS A 56 6.85 1.72 16.60
CA LYS A 56 7.41 0.50 16.00
C LYS A 56 6.78 -0.74 16.60
N ALA A 57 6.56 -1.75 15.77
CA ALA A 57 6.10 -3.05 16.24
C ALA A 57 7.21 -3.69 17.07
N MET A 58 6.84 -4.35 18.17
CA MET A 58 7.76 -5.13 18.99
C MET A 58 7.98 -6.52 18.36
N MET A 59 8.39 -6.55 17.09
CA MET A 59 8.70 -7.76 16.33
C MET A 59 9.71 -7.44 15.23
N SER A 60 10.30 -8.48 14.64
CA SER A 60 11.18 -8.32 13.48
C SER A 60 10.40 -7.83 12.26
N MET A 61 11.10 -7.17 11.34
CA MET A 61 10.51 -6.72 10.07
C MET A 61 9.95 -7.89 9.25
N GLU A 62 10.61 -9.05 9.27
CA GLU A 62 10.13 -10.25 8.59
C GLU A 62 8.78 -10.72 9.13
N GLN A 63 8.61 -10.72 10.46
CA GLN A 63 7.35 -11.07 11.10
C GLN A 63 6.25 -10.05 10.78
N GLU A 64 6.58 -8.75 10.77
CA GLU A 64 5.64 -7.69 10.40
C GLU A 64 5.15 -7.85 8.95
N LEU A 65 6.05 -8.15 8.02
CA LEU A 65 5.71 -8.39 6.62
C LEU A 65 4.80 -9.61 6.44
N LYS A 66 5.09 -10.71 7.15
CA LYS A 66 4.23 -11.91 7.16
C LYS A 66 2.85 -11.60 7.73
N LEU A 67 2.80 -10.85 8.83
CA LEU A 67 1.55 -10.42 9.46
C LEU A 67 0.71 -9.56 8.50
N MET A 68 1.33 -8.56 7.88
CA MET A 68 0.68 -7.68 6.89
C MET A 68 0.12 -8.49 5.73
N TYR A 69 0.92 -9.39 5.14
CA TYR A 69 0.46 -10.21 4.03
C TYR A 69 -0.67 -11.16 4.42
N GLY A 70 -0.56 -11.82 5.58
CA GLY A 70 -1.61 -12.69 6.11
C GLY A 70 -2.94 -11.95 6.37
N MET A 71 -2.86 -10.70 6.84
CA MET A 71 -4.02 -9.83 6.99
C MET A 71 -4.68 -9.54 5.64
N LEU A 72 -3.90 -9.19 4.60
CA LEU A 72 -4.44 -8.92 3.25
C LEU A 72 -5.16 -10.14 2.67
N LEU A 73 -4.58 -11.34 2.83
CA LEU A 73 -5.21 -12.59 2.39
C LEU A 73 -6.53 -12.86 3.14
N SER A 74 -6.55 -12.59 4.44
CA SER A 74 -7.75 -12.76 5.26
C SER A 74 -8.84 -11.78 4.84
N LEU A 75 -8.49 -10.50 4.67
CA LEU A 75 -9.40 -9.45 4.19
C LEU A 75 -10.00 -9.79 2.83
N ARG A 76 -9.18 -10.27 1.88
CA ARG A 76 -9.65 -10.74 0.58
C ARG A 76 -10.63 -11.90 0.72
N SER A 77 -10.30 -12.87 1.58
CA SER A 77 -11.17 -14.03 1.83
C SER A 77 -12.51 -13.62 2.43
N PHE A 78 -12.52 -12.65 3.35
CA PHE A 78 -13.74 -12.09 3.90
C PHE A 78 -14.56 -11.35 2.85
N ALA A 79 -13.93 -10.47 2.06
CA ALA A 79 -14.63 -9.71 1.01
C ALA A 79 -15.32 -10.62 0.00
N LEU A 80 -14.66 -11.73 -0.40
CA LEU A 80 -15.24 -12.71 -1.31
C LEU A 80 -16.40 -13.47 -0.67
N LYS A 81 -16.27 -13.92 0.58
CA LYS A 81 -17.29 -14.73 1.27
C LYS A 81 -18.51 -13.94 1.71
N LEU A 82 -18.34 -12.66 2.04
CA LEU A 82 -19.43 -11.78 2.50
C LEU A 82 -20.14 -11.05 1.37
N SER A 83 -19.61 -11.12 0.15
CA SER A 83 -20.25 -10.47 -0.99
C SER A 83 -21.57 -11.13 -1.35
N THR A 84 -22.58 -10.30 -1.57
CA THR A 84 -23.93 -10.71 -1.99
C THR A 84 -24.09 -10.71 -3.51
N ALA A 85 -23.09 -10.25 -4.26
CA ALA A 85 -23.17 -10.05 -5.71
C ALA A 85 -21.98 -10.67 -6.44
N ALA A 86 -22.25 -11.23 -7.62
CA ALA A 86 -21.21 -11.71 -8.52
C ALA A 86 -20.32 -10.55 -8.98
N GLY A 87 -19.00 -10.76 -8.98
CA GLY A 87 -18.03 -9.76 -9.42
C GLY A 87 -16.69 -9.89 -8.70
N ILE A 88 -15.73 -9.04 -9.10
CA ILE A 88 -14.44 -8.93 -8.42
C ILE A 88 -14.67 -8.16 -7.13
N GLN A 89 -14.46 -8.83 -5.99
CA GLN A 89 -14.60 -8.24 -4.67
C GLN A 89 -13.22 -7.98 -4.10
N GLN A 90 -12.95 -6.71 -3.83
CA GLN A 90 -11.67 -6.25 -3.34
C GLN A 90 -11.88 -5.26 -2.22
N VAL A 91 -11.09 -5.40 -1.17
CA VAL A 91 -11.02 -4.40 -0.10
C VAL A 91 -10.34 -3.16 -0.65
N ASN A 92 -10.99 -2.00 -0.64
CA ASN A 92 -10.33 -0.77 -1.09
C ASN A 92 -9.49 -0.14 0.03
N SER A 93 -10.01 -0.17 1.25
CA SER A 93 -9.32 0.36 2.42
C SER A 93 -9.85 -0.22 3.72
N PHE A 94 -9.01 -0.19 4.76
CA PHE A 94 -9.39 -0.39 6.15
C PHE A 94 -8.93 0.83 6.96
N GLU A 95 -9.80 1.37 7.80
CA GLU A 95 -9.55 2.63 8.50
C GLU A 95 -9.65 2.46 10.01
N THR A 96 -8.78 3.15 10.73
CA THR A 96 -8.78 3.27 12.19
C THR A 96 -8.84 4.74 12.56
N SER A 97 -8.95 5.05 13.86
CA SER A 97 -8.92 6.43 14.35
C SER A 97 -7.59 7.17 14.11
N GLN A 98 -6.53 6.49 13.66
CA GLN A 98 -5.18 7.05 13.53
C GLN A 98 -4.59 6.92 12.14
N TYR A 99 -5.03 5.93 11.35
CA TYR A 99 -4.54 5.72 10.00
C TYR A 99 -5.57 5.01 9.14
N LYS A 100 -5.42 5.21 7.83
CA LYS A 100 -6.11 4.48 6.78
C LYS A 100 -5.12 3.67 5.98
N LEU A 101 -5.40 2.37 5.89
CA LEU A 101 -4.72 1.44 5.01
C LEU A 101 -5.43 1.46 3.66
N ASN A 102 -4.77 1.96 2.64
CA ASN A 102 -5.25 1.94 1.27
C ASN A 102 -4.65 0.72 0.55
N TYR A 103 -5.49 -0.09 -0.10
CA TYR A 103 -5.10 -1.33 -0.76
C TYR A 103 -5.42 -1.29 -2.24
N LEU A 104 -4.46 -1.73 -3.06
CA LEU A 104 -4.64 -1.94 -4.49
C LEU A 104 -3.95 -3.23 -4.92
N GLU A 105 -4.72 -4.15 -5.47
CA GLU A 105 -4.23 -5.38 -6.10
C GLU A 105 -4.43 -5.29 -7.61
N THR A 106 -3.35 -5.55 -8.33
CA THR A 106 -3.32 -5.54 -9.79
C THR A 106 -3.72 -6.90 -10.36
N PRO A 107 -4.15 -6.99 -11.63
CA PRO A 107 -4.44 -8.27 -12.28
C PRO A 107 -3.23 -9.23 -12.32
N THR A 108 -2.00 -8.71 -12.28
CA THR A 108 -0.76 -9.52 -12.24
C THR A 108 -0.46 -10.08 -10.85
N GLY A 109 -1.26 -9.73 -9.85
CA GLY A 109 -1.14 -10.21 -8.47
C GLY A 109 -0.21 -9.37 -7.59
N LEU A 110 0.31 -8.24 -8.07
CA LEU A 110 1.01 -7.26 -7.24
C LEU A 110 0.04 -6.58 -6.28
N LYS A 111 0.46 -6.42 -5.03
CA LYS A 111 -0.34 -5.91 -3.93
C LYS A 111 0.35 -4.70 -3.31
N MET A 112 -0.27 -3.54 -3.47
CA MET A 112 0.18 -2.28 -2.92
C MET A 112 -0.60 -1.95 -1.66
N VAL A 113 0.11 -1.53 -0.63
CA VAL A 113 -0.47 -1.03 0.62
C VAL A 113 0.14 0.32 0.93
N LEU A 114 -0.69 1.34 1.11
CA LEU A 114 -0.26 2.68 1.50
C LEU A 114 -1.01 3.12 2.75
N ASN A 115 -0.29 3.25 3.86
CA ASN A 115 -0.86 3.77 5.10
C ASN A 115 -0.74 5.30 5.13
N THR A 116 -1.86 5.97 5.37
CA THR A 116 -1.99 7.42 5.36
C THR A 116 -2.78 7.91 6.55
N ASP A 117 -2.78 9.22 6.77
CA ASP A 117 -3.78 9.87 7.61
C ASP A 117 -5.21 9.49 7.14
N PRO A 118 -6.17 9.30 8.06
CA PRO A 118 -7.56 8.98 7.69
C PRO A 118 -8.20 10.00 6.75
N ASN A 119 -7.84 11.29 6.90
CA ASN A 119 -8.41 12.38 6.12
C ASN A 119 -7.72 12.58 4.76
N ALA A 120 -6.66 11.82 4.47
CA ALA A 120 -5.92 11.95 3.22
C ALA A 120 -6.80 11.65 2.00
N SER A 121 -6.85 12.59 1.06
CA SER A 121 -7.61 12.50 -0.19
C SER A 121 -6.69 12.22 -1.40
N GLY A 122 -7.27 11.72 -2.50
CA GLY A 122 -6.54 11.45 -3.74
C GLY A 122 -5.61 10.23 -3.71
N ILE A 123 -5.72 9.39 -2.68
CA ILE A 123 -4.85 8.23 -2.50
C ILE A 123 -5.09 7.12 -3.54
N PRO A 124 -6.33 6.77 -3.92
CA PRO A 124 -6.55 5.77 -4.97
C PRO A 124 -5.93 6.19 -6.32
N GLU A 125 -6.02 7.46 -6.68
CA GLU A 125 -5.46 8.02 -7.92
C GLU A 125 -3.93 7.96 -7.90
N LEU A 126 -3.33 8.31 -6.75
CA LEU A 126 -1.90 8.16 -6.53
C LEU A 126 -1.43 6.71 -6.65
N MET A 127 -2.13 5.76 -6.02
CA MET A 127 -1.72 4.35 -6.09
C MET A 127 -1.81 3.82 -7.51
N ARG A 128 -2.81 4.25 -8.30
CA ARG A 128 -2.89 3.92 -9.73
C ARG A 128 -1.73 4.55 -10.52
N SER A 129 -1.35 5.79 -10.24
CA SER A 129 -0.25 6.44 -10.96
C SER A 129 1.10 5.78 -10.65
N ILE A 130 1.33 5.31 -9.42
CA ILE A 130 2.53 4.53 -9.07
C ILE A 130 2.60 3.22 -9.87
N TYR A 131 1.47 2.60 -10.23
CA TYR A 131 1.44 1.38 -11.04
C TYR A 131 1.62 1.62 -12.54
N GLN A 132 1.21 2.78 -13.04
CA GLN A 132 1.32 3.13 -14.47
C GLN A 132 2.74 3.53 -14.90
N VAL A 133 3.61 3.75 -13.93
CA VAL A 133 5.03 4.09 -14.08
C VAL A 133 5.86 2.81 -14.09
#